data_AF-A0A7V1GHV7-F1
#
_entry.id   AF-A0A7V1GHV7-F1
#
_cell.length_a   1.000
_cell.length_b   1.000
_cell.length_c   1.000
_cell.angle_alpha   90.00
_cell.angle_beta   90.00
_cell.angle_gamma   90.00
#
_symmetry.space_group_name_H-M   'P 1'
#
loop_
_entity.id
_entity.type
_entity.pdbx_description
1 polymer ?
#
loop_
_entity_poly.entity_id
_entity_poly.type
_entity_poly.pdbx_seq_one_letter_code
_entity_poly.pdbx_strand_id
1 'polypeptide(L)'
;MITKKELLERFETPSEHHPLGASAADRWMTCPASLRATIDLPDSSSPAAQEGTEAHAEAERHLNAGTDSSDEFVQIYLDYVRALGGELWVEQKINLTKWIHSGFGTADAIVLDGDHLHVVDLKYGTGIRVSAVDSKQLQIYGIGAYT
;
A
#
# COMPACT_ATOMS: atom_id res chain seq x y z
N MET A 1 -15.74 -19.15 -1.48
CA MET A 1 -14.65 -18.54 -2.25
C MET A 1 -15.20 -17.27 -2.86
N ILE A 2 -14.68 -16.12 -2.47
CA ILE A 2 -15.02 -14.85 -3.14
C ILE A 2 -14.25 -14.87 -4.47
N THR A 3 -14.96 -14.66 -5.57
CA THR A 3 -14.38 -14.68 -6.92
C THR A 3 -13.76 -13.31 -7.24
N LYS A 4 -12.77 -13.28 -8.16
CA LYS A 4 -12.16 -12.06 -8.69
C LYS A 4 -13.18 -11.00 -9.14
N LYS A 5 -14.31 -11.46 -9.71
CA LYS A 5 -15.41 -10.61 -10.15
C LYS A 5 -16.17 -9.99 -8.96
N GLU A 6 -16.44 -10.76 -7.92
CA GLU A 6 -17.13 -10.29 -6.71
C GLU A 6 -16.27 -9.33 -5.87
N LEU A 7 -14.95 -9.44 -5.94
CA LEU A 7 -14.04 -8.42 -5.42
C LEU A 7 -14.20 -7.14 -6.25
N LEU A 8 -13.90 -7.19 -7.55
CA LEU A 8 -13.88 -6.00 -8.43
C LEU A 8 -15.19 -5.20 -8.49
N GLU A 9 -16.36 -5.85 -8.30
CA GLU A 9 -17.67 -5.20 -8.33
C GLU A 9 -18.04 -4.40 -7.06
N ARG A 10 -17.24 -4.45 -5.97
CA ARG A 10 -17.51 -3.73 -4.71
C ARG A 10 -16.87 -2.34 -4.61
N PHE A 11 -16.36 -1.79 -5.72
CA PHE A 11 -15.42 -0.67 -5.73
C PHE A 11 -15.87 0.56 -6.57
N GLU A 12 -16.98 1.23 -6.23
CA GLU A 12 -17.06 2.67 -6.54
C GLU A 12 -16.18 3.40 -5.51
N THR A 13 -14.97 3.78 -5.93
CA THR A 13 -13.96 4.32 -5.02
C THR A 13 -13.74 5.81 -5.25
N PRO A 14 -13.72 6.63 -4.18
CA PRO A 14 -13.33 8.04 -4.25
C PRO A 14 -11.94 8.22 -4.89
N SER A 15 -11.68 9.39 -5.50
CA SER A 15 -10.45 9.68 -6.24
C SER A 15 -9.42 10.53 -5.48
N GLU A 16 -9.76 11.08 -4.33
CA GLU A 16 -8.91 12.06 -3.62
C GLU A 16 -8.27 11.46 -2.36
N HIS A 17 -6.99 11.80 -2.13
CA HIS A 17 -6.27 11.42 -0.90
C HIS A 17 -7.06 11.87 0.33
N HIS A 18 -7.53 10.90 1.11
CA HIS A 18 -8.30 11.17 2.31
C HIS A 18 -7.36 11.53 3.48
N PRO A 19 -7.66 12.53 4.32
CA PRO A 19 -6.83 12.91 5.48
C PRO A 19 -6.55 11.76 6.47
N LEU A 20 -7.44 10.77 6.49
CA LEU A 20 -7.32 9.53 7.26
C LEU A 20 -6.73 8.36 6.45
N GLY A 21 -5.98 8.64 5.39
CA GLY A 21 -5.33 7.62 4.56
C GLY A 21 -4.40 6.71 5.39
N ALA A 22 -4.28 5.45 4.96
CA ALA A 22 -3.54 4.43 5.70
C ALA A 22 -2.04 4.76 5.85
N SER A 23 -1.42 5.38 4.85
CA SER A 23 -0.01 5.79 4.90
C SER A 23 0.28 6.86 5.95
N ALA A 24 -0.73 7.65 6.34
CA ALA A 24 -0.64 8.64 7.40
C ALA A 24 -1.14 8.12 8.77
N ALA A 25 -1.54 6.84 8.85
CA ALA A 25 -2.21 6.27 10.02
C ALA A 25 -1.41 6.37 11.31
N ASP A 26 -0.11 6.10 11.23
CA ASP A 26 0.77 6.20 12.40
C ASP A 26 0.71 7.59 13.03
N ARG A 27 0.67 8.65 12.20
CA ARG A 27 0.60 10.04 12.64
C ARG A 27 -0.73 10.37 13.30
N TRP A 28 -1.86 10.14 12.61
CA TRP A 28 -3.17 10.56 13.13
C TRP A 28 -3.72 9.63 14.22
N MET A 29 -3.31 8.36 14.28
CA MET A 29 -3.65 7.48 15.40
C MET A 29 -2.88 7.85 16.67
N THR A 30 -1.61 8.22 16.53
CA THR A 30 -0.77 8.66 17.66
C THR A 30 -1.19 10.04 18.17
N CYS A 31 -1.53 10.96 17.26
CA CYS A 31 -1.97 12.30 17.59
C CYS A 31 -3.19 12.70 16.75
N PRO A 32 -4.42 12.42 17.20
CA PRO A 32 -5.62 12.78 16.44
C PRO A 32 -5.73 14.28 16.13
N ALA A 33 -5.22 15.14 17.01
CA ALA A 33 -5.18 16.59 16.80
C ALA A 33 -4.27 17.00 15.63
N SER A 34 -3.28 16.19 15.26
CA SER A 34 -2.39 16.49 14.12
C SER A 34 -3.18 16.61 12.82
N LEU A 35 -4.26 15.84 12.67
CA LEU A 35 -5.11 15.88 11.47
C LEU A 35 -5.65 17.28 11.24
N ARG A 36 -6.25 17.88 12.28
CA ARG A 36 -6.78 19.25 12.21
C ARG A 36 -5.69 20.29 12.05
N ALA A 37 -4.52 20.05 12.65
CA ALA A 37 -3.39 20.96 12.52
C ALA A 37 -2.78 20.98 11.10
N THR A 38 -2.90 19.88 10.34
CA THR A 38 -2.25 19.74 9.03
C THR A 38 -3.19 19.72 7.83
N ILE A 39 -4.52 19.65 8.02
CA ILE A 39 -5.48 19.43 6.92
C ILE A 39 -5.46 20.52 5.84
N ASP A 40 -5.19 21.77 6.24
CA ASP A 40 -5.14 22.91 5.32
C ASP A 40 -3.70 23.28 4.90
N LEU A 41 -2.72 22.48 5.32
CA LEU A 41 -1.32 22.68 4.93
C LEU A 41 -1.06 21.98 3.60
N PRO A 42 -0.24 22.58 2.71
CA PRO A 42 0.14 21.91 1.49
C PRO A 42 0.95 20.65 1.81
N ASP A 43 0.73 19.60 1.03
CA ASP A 43 1.62 18.44 1.06
C ASP A 43 3.05 18.89 0.71
N SER A 44 4.01 18.38 1.48
CA SER A 44 5.42 18.62 1.24
C SER A 44 6.05 17.37 0.65
N SER A 45 6.85 17.55 -0.39
CA SER A 45 7.66 16.48 -0.95
C SER A 45 9.11 16.62 -0.48
N SER A 46 9.87 15.54 -0.58
CA SER A 46 11.30 15.48 -0.32
C SER A 46 11.97 14.60 -1.38
N PRO A 47 13.30 14.70 -1.58
CA PRO A 47 14.01 13.80 -2.50
C PRO A 47 13.71 12.32 -2.22
N ALA A 48 13.68 11.92 -0.95
CA ALA A 48 13.35 10.55 -0.56
C ALA A 48 11.89 10.15 -0.89
N ALA A 49 10.94 11.09 -0.82
CA ALA A 49 9.55 10.82 -1.22
C ALA A 49 9.42 10.66 -2.73
N GLN A 50 10.20 11.42 -3.50
CA GLN A 50 10.27 11.30 -4.96
C GLN A 50 10.94 9.99 -5.38
N GLU A 51 12.09 9.65 -4.80
CA GLU A 51 12.77 8.36 -5.00
C GLU A 51 11.86 7.18 -4.65
N GLY A 52 11.12 7.29 -3.54
CA GLY A 52 10.09 6.30 -3.18
C GLY A 52 9.04 6.14 -4.28
N THR A 53 8.48 7.24 -4.79
CA THR A 53 7.48 7.19 -5.86
C THR A 53 8.03 6.51 -7.13
N GLU A 54 9.28 6.80 -7.49
CA GLU A 54 9.96 6.20 -8.63
C GLU A 54 10.20 4.70 -8.44
N ALA A 55 10.63 4.29 -7.23
CA ALA A 55 10.87 2.89 -6.88
C ALA A 55 9.58 2.06 -6.89
N HIS A 56 8.45 2.60 -6.42
CA HIS A 56 7.15 1.91 -6.51
C HIS A 56 6.72 1.73 -7.97
N ALA A 57 6.81 2.80 -8.78
CA ALA A 57 6.47 2.72 -10.19
C ALA A 57 7.38 1.73 -10.96
N GLU A 58 8.65 1.63 -10.58
CA GLU A 58 9.56 0.63 -11.11
C GLU A 58 9.16 -0.78 -10.68
N ALA A 59 8.92 -1.01 -9.40
CA ALA A 59 8.50 -2.29 -8.86
C ALA A 59 7.19 -2.79 -9.52
N GLU A 60 6.20 -1.92 -9.68
CA GLU A 60 4.95 -2.22 -10.40
C GLU A 60 5.24 -2.75 -11.81
N ARG A 61 6.06 -2.03 -12.59
CA ARG A 61 6.40 -2.43 -13.96
C ARG A 61 7.06 -3.81 -13.99
N HIS A 62 7.99 -4.07 -13.08
CA HIS A 62 8.72 -5.34 -13.03
C HIS A 62 7.89 -6.51 -12.52
N LEU A 63 6.98 -6.29 -11.56
CA LEU A 63 6.02 -7.31 -11.13
C LEU A 63 5.06 -7.68 -12.28
N ASN A 64 4.53 -6.68 -12.99
CA ASN A 64 3.63 -6.91 -14.11
C ASN A 64 4.32 -7.55 -15.33
N ALA A 65 5.57 -7.17 -15.61
CA ALA A 65 6.33 -7.70 -16.75
C ALA A 65 7.05 -9.03 -16.45
N GLY A 66 7.20 -9.40 -15.17
CA GLY A 66 7.99 -10.56 -14.77
C GLY A 66 9.48 -10.42 -15.05
N THR A 67 10.02 -9.19 -14.99
CA THR A 67 11.43 -8.88 -15.28
C THR A 67 12.17 -8.40 -14.04
N ASP A 68 13.50 -8.49 -14.03
CA ASP A 68 14.32 -8.04 -12.92
C ASP A 68 14.67 -6.55 -13.03
N SER A 69 14.84 -5.91 -11.87
CA SER A 69 15.33 -4.53 -11.72
C SER A 69 16.84 -4.53 -11.53
N SER A 70 17.49 -3.47 -12.00
CA SER A 70 18.90 -3.20 -11.70
C SER A 70 19.11 -2.50 -10.35
N ASP A 71 18.06 -1.97 -9.73
CA ASP A 71 18.10 -1.45 -8.38
C ASP A 71 18.01 -2.62 -7.38
N GLU A 72 19.01 -2.73 -6.50
CA GLU A 72 19.13 -3.84 -5.56
C GLU A 72 17.96 -3.91 -4.57
N PHE A 73 17.47 -2.77 -4.06
CA PHE A 73 16.38 -2.75 -3.08
C PHE A 73 15.03 -3.05 -3.73
N VAL A 74 14.81 -2.55 -4.95
CA VAL A 74 13.64 -2.93 -5.75
C VAL A 74 13.70 -4.43 -6.03
N GLN A 75 14.85 -4.97 -6.46
CA GLN A 75 14.97 -6.41 -6.72
C GLN A 75 14.68 -7.27 -5.48
N ILE A 76 15.17 -6.88 -4.29
CA ILE A 76 14.85 -7.59 -3.04
C ILE A 76 13.35 -7.63 -2.79
N TYR A 77 12.64 -6.53 -3.04
CA TYR A 77 11.18 -6.49 -2.93
C TYR A 77 10.49 -7.40 -3.96
N LEU A 78 10.94 -7.37 -5.22
CA LEU A 78 10.41 -8.23 -6.29
C LEU A 78 10.57 -9.71 -5.91
N ASP A 79 11.76 -10.11 -5.45
CA ASP A 79 12.06 -11.48 -5.05
C ASP A 79 11.19 -11.92 -3.88
N TYR A 80 11.00 -11.05 -2.88
CA TYR A 80 10.11 -11.31 -1.75
C TYR A 80 8.67 -11.57 -2.20
N VAL A 81 8.11 -10.69 -3.05
CA VAL A 81 6.72 -10.82 -3.53
C VAL A 81 6.56 -12.09 -4.37
N ARG A 82 7.51 -12.37 -5.28
CA ARG A 82 7.47 -13.55 -6.16
C ARG A 82 7.61 -14.86 -5.39
N ALA A 83 8.38 -14.87 -4.30
CA ALA A 83 8.57 -16.06 -3.47
C ALA A 83 7.29 -16.53 -2.74
N LEU A 84 6.27 -15.67 -2.61
CA LEU A 84 4.99 -16.01 -1.97
C LEU A 84 4.14 -16.98 -2.81
N GLY A 85 4.42 -17.17 -4.11
CA GLY A 85 3.89 -18.28 -4.93
C GLY A 85 2.38 -18.30 -5.24
N GLY A 86 1.61 -17.34 -4.74
CA GLY A 86 0.14 -17.24 -4.90
C GLY A 86 -0.34 -16.36 -6.07
N GLU A 87 -1.66 -16.09 -6.10
CA GLU A 87 -2.24 -15.12 -7.05
C GLU A 87 -1.83 -13.70 -6.64
N LEU A 88 -1.08 -13.02 -7.51
CA LEU A 88 -0.58 -11.66 -7.29
C LEU A 88 -1.51 -10.60 -7.91
N TRP A 89 -1.82 -9.58 -7.12
CA TRP A 89 -2.42 -8.32 -7.55
C TRP A 89 -1.47 -7.17 -7.22
N VAL A 90 -1.15 -6.34 -8.22
CA VAL A 90 -0.18 -5.25 -8.13
C VAL A 90 -0.93 -3.91 -8.15
N GLU A 91 -0.49 -2.93 -7.34
CA GLU A 91 -1.13 -1.60 -7.21
C GLU A 91 -2.64 -1.70 -6.97
N GLN A 92 -3.06 -2.67 -6.16
CA GLN A 92 -4.47 -2.95 -5.95
C GLN A 92 -5.09 -1.86 -5.07
N LYS A 93 -6.07 -1.17 -5.62
CA LYS A 93 -6.90 -0.23 -4.87
C LYS A 93 -7.77 -0.98 -3.86
N ILE A 94 -7.67 -0.62 -2.59
CA ILE A 94 -8.40 -1.18 -1.46
C ILE A 94 -9.49 -0.19 -1.03
N ASN A 95 -10.74 -0.66 -0.96
CA ASN A 95 -11.86 0.13 -0.45
C ASN A 95 -11.90 0.02 1.08
N LEU A 96 -11.81 1.19 1.72
CA LEU A 96 -11.83 1.30 3.16
C LEU A 96 -13.11 1.98 3.66
N THR A 97 -14.09 2.26 2.79
CA THR A 97 -15.33 3.00 3.13
C THR A 97 -16.12 2.41 4.29
N LYS A 98 -16.02 1.09 4.49
CA LYS A 98 -16.61 0.40 5.65
C LYS A 98 -16.02 0.87 6.99
N TRP A 99 -14.77 1.30 7.00
CA TRP A 99 -13.98 1.59 8.20
C TRP A 99 -13.60 3.07 8.31
N ILE A 100 -13.32 3.71 7.19
CA ILE A 100 -12.90 5.11 7.06
C ILE A 100 -13.85 5.74 6.04
N HIS A 101 -14.63 6.74 6.45
CA HIS A 101 -15.59 7.40 5.56
C HIS A 101 -14.89 7.90 4.29
N SER A 102 -15.41 7.53 3.12
CA SER A 102 -14.79 7.84 1.81
C SER A 102 -13.33 7.39 1.66
N GLY A 103 -12.87 6.47 2.51
CA GLY A 103 -11.49 6.01 2.53
C GLY A 103 -11.20 4.99 1.45
N PHE A 104 -10.03 5.13 0.84
CA PHE A 104 -9.39 4.07 0.07
C PHE A 104 -7.89 4.10 0.33
N GLY A 105 -7.21 3.04 -0.08
CA GLY A 105 -5.75 3.00 -0.18
C GLY A 105 -5.34 2.22 -1.42
N THR A 106 -4.04 2.19 -1.66
CA THR A 106 -3.45 1.34 -2.70
C THR A 106 -2.38 0.51 -2.04
N ALA A 107 -2.47 -0.81 -2.16
CA ALA A 107 -1.42 -1.72 -1.73
C ALA A 107 -0.54 -2.06 -2.92
N ASP A 108 0.77 -1.97 -2.74
CA ASP A 108 1.74 -2.20 -3.82
C ASP A 108 1.66 -3.63 -4.35
N ALA A 109 1.54 -4.61 -3.44
CA ALA A 109 1.27 -6.00 -3.80
C ALA A 109 0.34 -6.68 -2.79
N ILE A 110 -0.61 -7.45 -3.31
CA ILE A 110 -1.42 -8.41 -2.55
C ILE A 110 -1.21 -9.78 -3.16
N VAL A 111 -0.86 -10.78 -2.35
CA VAL A 111 -0.72 -12.17 -2.79
C VAL A 111 -1.68 -13.06 -2.02
N LEU A 112 -2.52 -13.80 -2.74
CA LEU A 112 -3.37 -14.83 -2.18
C LEU A 112 -2.72 -16.20 -2.41
N ASP A 113 -2.13 -16.77 -1.35
CA ASP A 113 -1.56 -18.12 -1.35
C ASP A 113 -2.46 -19.06 -0.51
N GLY A 114 -3.27 -19.87 -1.19
CA GLY A 114 -4.25 -20.73 -0.54
C GLY A 114 -5.29 -19.93 0.26
N ASP A 115 -5.21 -20.03 1.59
CA ASP A 115 -6.04 -19.31 2.56
C ASP A 115 -5.31 -18.15 3.26
N HIS A 116 -4.07 -17.86 2.86
CA HIS A 116 -3.26 -16.77 3.39
C HIS A 116 -3.27 -15.58 2.43
N LEU A 117 -3.73 -14.43 2.95
CA LEU A 117 -3.69 -13.15 2.24
C LEU A 117 -2.49 -12.34 2.72
N HIS A 118 -1.52 -12.13 1.83
CA HIS A 118 -0.35 -11.30 2.08
C HIS A 118 -0.58 -9.91 1.52
N VAL A 119 -0.40 -8.89 2.35
CA VAL A 119 -0.31 -7.49 1.90
C VAL A 119 1.13 -7.05 2.08
N VAL A 120 1.74 -6.62 0.99
CA VAL A 120 3.13 -6.19 0.94
C VAL A 120 3.18 -4.73 0.48
N ASP A 121 3.93 -3.92 1.22
CA ASP A 121 4.09 -2.49 0.97
C ASP A 121 5.61 -2.21 0.93
N LEU A 122 6.09 -1.70 -0.20
CA LEU A 122 7.47 -1.31 -0.42
C LEU A 122 7.76 -0.05 0.41
N LYS A 123 8.92 -0.04 1.05
CA LYS A 123 9.47 1.14 1.72
C LYS A 123 10.85 1.42 1.15
N TYR A 124 10.98 2.55 0.46
CA TYR A 124 12.19 2.99 -0.21
C TYR A 124 12.55 4.43 0.21
N GLY A 125 13.82 4.81 0.13
CA GLY A 125 14.28 6.20 0.30
C GLY A 125 15.33 6.33 1.40
N THR A 126 14.98 7.04 2.48
CA THR A 126 15.88 7.64 3.52
C THR A 126 16.98 6.77 4.16
N GLY A 127 17.12 5.49 3.82
CA GLY A 127 18.06 4.55 4.42
C GLY A 127 17.65 4.10 5.83
N ILE A 128 16.52 4.61 6.33
CA ILE A 128 15.95 4.20 7.62
C ILE A 128 15.01 3.03 7.37
N ARG A 129 15.31 1.90 8.01
CA ARG A 129 14.43 0.73 7.97
C ARG A 129 13.11 1.05 8.66
N VAL A 130 12.01 0.88 7.93
CA VAL A 130 10.65 0.92 8.48
C VAL A 130 10.26 -0.48 8.90
N SER A 131 9.80 -0.65 10.13
CA SER A 131 9.35 -1.94 10.64
C SER A 131 7.97 -2.30 10.08
N ALA A 132 7.81 -3.55 9.64
CA ALA A 132 6.50 -4.10 9.30
C ALA A 132 5.70 -4.52 10.56
N VAL A 133 6.39 -4.75 11.68
CA VAL A 133 5.75 -5.12 12.96
C VAL A 133 4.90 -3.96 13.46
N ASP A 134 3.62 -4.24 13.77
CA ASP A 134 2.62 -3.28 14.25
C ASP A 134 2.38 -2.06 13.33
N SER A 135 2.73 -2.19 12.05
CA SER A 135 2.47 -1.15 11.05
C SER A 135 0.97 -0.88 10.91
N LYS A 136 0.54 0.33 11.29
CA LYS A 136 -0.87 0.76 11.18
C LYS A 136 -1.36 0.74 9.73
N GLN A 137 -0.48 1.11 8.80
CA GLN A 137 -0.78 1.07 7.38
C GLN A 137 -1.09 -0.36 6.93
N LEU A 138 -0.21 -1.33 7.24
CA LEU A 138 -0.41 -2.73 6.85
C LEU A 138 -1.63 -3.35 7.53
N GLN A 139 -1.92 -2.99 8.79
CA GLN A 139 -3.14 -3.45 9.48
C GLN A 139 -4.41 -2.95 8.79
N ILE A 140 -4.45 -1.68 8.38
CA ILE A 140 -5.58 -1.09 7.65
C ILE A 140 -5.74 -1.75 6.27
N TYR A 141 -4.64 -1.94 5.55
CA TYR A 141 -4.70 -2.63 4.26
C TYR A 141 -5.11 -4.09 4.41
N GLY A 142 -4.62 -4.79 5.44
CA GLY A 142 -4.99 -6.18 5.73
C GLY A 142 -6.51 -6.35 5.95
N ILE A 143 -7.12 -5.50 6.79
CA ILE A 143 -8.58 -5.56 6.98
C ILE A 143 -9.34 -5.16 5.72
N GLY A 144 -8.86 -4.16 4.98
CA GLY A 144 -9.49 -3.71 3.75
C GLY A 144 -9.43 -4.74 2.62
N ALA A 145 -8.31 -5.44 2.47
CA ALA A 145 -8.12 -6.48 1.47
C ALA A 145 -8.94 -7.74 1.78
N TYR A 146 -9.22 -8.01 3.06
CA TYR A 146 -10.02 -9.15 3.50
C TYR A 146 -11.54 -8.97 3.32
N THR A 147 -12.07 -7.74 3.44
CA THR A 147 -13.51 -7.49 3.60
C THR A 147 -14.23 -6.96 2.37
#